data_AF-A0A328PU64-F1
#
_entry.id   AF-A0A328PU64-F1
#
_cell.length_a   1.000
_cell.length_b   1.000
_cell.length_c   1.000
_cell.angle_alpha   90.00
_cell.angle_beta   90.00
_cell.angle_gamma   90.00
#
_symmetry.space_group_name_H-M   'P 1'
#
loop_
_entity.id
_entity.type
_entity.pdbx_description
1 polymer ?
#
loop_
_entity_poly.entity_id
_entity_poly.type
_entity_poly.pdbx_seq_one_letter_code
_entity_poly.pdbx_strand_id
1 'polypeptide(L)'
;MIVFLNENGKTPALVLIGLGAFILSLISFTQYKGVKDTKNTVFLDKKFMIGQLFACFFLGFACIWGMCDWSDVSYGCIDAVLTAINLILFYVNFYTLRVKLANIDAAKKAGMTEAEHYDKVIAPSLKLQTNS
;
A
#
# COMPACT_ATOMS: atom_id res chain seq x y z
N MET A 1 30.79 -19.03 -0.35
CA MET A 1 31.79 -18.66 0.66
C MET A 1 31.96 -17.16 0.59
N ILE A 2 31.88 -16.51 1.75
CA ILE A 2 31.67 -15.08 1.97
C ILE A 2 32.85 -14.25 1.46
N VAL A 3 32.61 -13.31 0.54
CA VAL A 3 33.49 -12.15 0.34
C VAL A 3 32.60 -10.90 0.18
N PHE A 4 31.96 -10.49 1.28
CA PHE A 4 31.28 -9.19 1.41
C PHE A 4 31.79 -8.41 2.63
N LEU A 5 32.97 -8.76 3.14
CA LEU A 5 33.62 -8.02 4.23
C LEU A 5 34.74 -7.15 3.65
N ASN A 6 34.35 -6.00 3.08
CA ASN A 6 35.28 -4.91 2.78
C ASN A 6 34.55 -3.57 3.01
N GLU A 7 34.82 -2.94 4.16
CA GLU A 7 34.51 -1.56 4.62
C GLU A 7 33.14 -0.88 4.31
N ASN A 8 32.19 -1.55 3.67
CA ASN A 8 31.01 -0.92 3.08
C ASN A 8 29.71 -1.64 3.45
N GLY A 9 29.36 -1.68 4.74
CA GLY A 9 28.06 -2.17 5.22
C GLY A 9 26.82 -1.53 4.56
N LYS A 10 27.04 -0.47 3.77
CA LYS A 10 26.08 0.21 2.90
C LYS A 10 25.50 -0.71 1.82
N THR A 11 26.31 -1.54 1.16
CA THR A 11 25.85 -2.36 0.00
C THR A 11 24.80 -3.43 0.37
N PRO A 12 25.01 -4.29 1.38
CA PRO A 12 23.99 -5.27 1.77
C PRO A 12 22.71 -4.62 2.30
N ALA A 13 22.82 -3.48 2.99
CA ALA A 13 21.65 -2.72 3.46
C ALA A 13 20.80 -2.20 2.28
N LEU A 14 21.43 -1.63 1.25
CA LEU A 14 20.73 -1.12 0.06
C LEU A 14 20.01 -2.23 -0.72
N VAL A 15 20.63 -3.40 -0.85
CA VAL A 15 20.00 -4.57 -1.50
C VAL A 15 18.78 -5.04 -0.73
N LEU A 16 18.86 -5.10 0.60
CA LEU A 16 17.72 -5.48 1.45
C LEU A 16 16.58 -4.45 1.40
N ILE A 17 16.90 -3.15 1.38
CA ILE A 17 15.93 -2.07 1.22
C ILE A 17 15.20 -2.21 -0.12
N GLY A 18 15.95 -2.41 -1.22
CA GLY A 18 15.38 -2.61 -2.55
C GLY A 18 14.48 -3.84 -2.63
N LEU A 19 14.93 -4.98 -2.09
CA LEU A 19 14.13 -6.21 -2.06
C LEU A 19 12.86 -6.03 -1.21
N GLY A 20 12.96 -5.40 -0.05
CA GLY A 20 11.83 -5.10 0.82
C GLY A 20 10.81 -4.20 0.14
N ALA A 21 11.26 -3.12 -0.51
CA ALA A 21 10.40 -2.20 -1.25
C ALA A 21 9.68 -2.89 -2.43
N PHE A 22 10.37 -3.80 -3.13
CA PHE A 22 9.79 -4.59 -4.21
C PHE A 22 8.69 -5.53 -3.70
N ILE A 23 8.95 -6.29 -2.63
CA ILE A 23 7.96 -7.20 -2.03
C ILE A 23 6.74 -6.42 -1.53
N LEU A 24 6.96 -5.28 -0.84
CA LEU A 24 5.88 -4.41 -0.38
C LEU A 24 5.03 -3.87 -1.54
N SER A 25 5.67 -3.52 -2.67
CA SER A 25 4.98 -3.07 -3.88
C SER A 25 4.11 -4.18 -4.47
N LEU A 26 4.61 -5.43 -4.53
CA LEU A 26 3.84 -6.58 -5.02
C LEU A 26 2.62 -6.90 -4.12
N ILE A 27 2.82 -6.90 -2.80
CA ILE A 27 1.73 -7.12 -1.84
C ILE A 27 0.66 -6.04 -2.00
N SER A 28 1.09 -4.78 -2.09
CA SER A 28 0.17 -3.65 -2.25
C SER A 28 -0.57 -3.68 -3.58
N PHE A 29 0.10 -4.05 -4.67
CA PHE A 29 -0.54 -4.24 -5.96
C PHE A 29 -1.58 -5.38 -5.92
N THR A 30 -1.26 -6.50 -5.27
CA THR A 30 -2.19 -7.63 -5.10
C THR A 30 -3.42 -7.21 -4.29
N GLN A 31 -3.22 -6.47 -3.19
CA GLN A 31 -4.30 -5.92 -2.38
C GLN A 31 -5.14 -4.92 -3.19
N TYR A 32 -4.50 -4.00 -3.91
CA TYR A 32 -5.18 -3.04 -4.78
C TYR A 32 -6.07 -3.74 -5.81
N LYS A 33 -5.52 -4.72 -6.53
CA LYS A 33 -6.24 -5.48 -7.55
C LYS A 33 -7.41 -6.24 -6.92
N GLY A 34 -7.17 -6.93 -5.81
CA GLY A 34 -8.21 -7.63 -5.07
C GLY A 34 -9.37 -6.72 -4.68
N VAL A 35 -9.08 -5.55 -4.08
CA VAL A 35 -10.11 -4.58 -3.68
C VAL A 35 -10.77 -3.91 -4.90
N LYS A 36 -10.01 -3.63 -5.96
CA LYS A 36 -10.56 -3.03 -7.18
C LYS A 36 -11.57 -3.95 -7.85
N ASP A 37 -11.23 -5.23 -7.98
CA ASP A 37 -12.02 -6.22 -8.72
C ASP A 37 -13.19 -6.75 -7.88
N THR A 38 -12.94 -7.06 -6.61
CA THR A 38 -13.97 -7.67 -5.75
C THR A 38 -14.75 -6.66 -4.94
N LYS A 39 -14.25 -5.44 -4.74
CA LYS A 39 -14.76 -4.48 -3.74
C LYS A 39 -14.81 -5.05 -2.31
N ASN A 40 -14.20 -6.20 -2.05
CA ASN A 40 -14.20 -6.82 -0.74
C ASN A 40 -13.21 -6.12 0.17
N THR A 41 -13.73 -5.53 1.25
CA THR A 41 -12.93 -4.88 2.28
C THR A 41 -13.17 -5.45 3.66
N VAL A 42 -13.98 -6.51 3.79
CA VAL A 42 -14.51 -7.01 5.07
C VAL A 42 -13.40 -7.32 6.08
N PHE A 43 -12.33 -7.96 5.64
CA PHE A 43 -11.19 -8.36 6.49
C PHE A 43 -10.19 -7.24 6.79
N LEU A 44 -10.35 -6.06 6.19
CA LEU A 44 -9.42 -4.95 6.36
C LEU A 44 -9.83 -4.08 7.55
N ASP A 45 -8.98 -3.99 8.56
CA ASP A 45 -9.24 -3.11 9.70
C ASP A 45 -9.03 -1.63 9.35
N LYS A 46 -10.02 -0.80 9.67
CA LYS A 46 -9.99 0.64 9.37
C LYS A 46 -8.86 1.37 10.09
N LYS A 47 -8.60 1.05 11.36
CA LYS A 47 -7.58 1.73 12.16
C LYS A 47 -6.20 1.37 11.63
N PHE A 48 -6.00 0.12 11.27
CA PHE A 48 -4.77 -0.35 10.64
C PHE A 48 -4.50 0.39 9.31
N MET A 49 -5.49 0.49 8.43
CA MET A 49 -5.34 1.23 7.16
C MET A 49 -5.03 2.72 7.35
N ILE A 50 -5.64 3.36 8.35
CA ILE A 50 -5.31 4.75 8.69
C ILE A 50 -3.86 4.86 9.21
N GLY A 51 -3.43 3.91 10.06
CA GLY A 51 -2.05 3.83 10.53
C GLY A 51 -1.05 3.66 9.39
N GLN A 52 -1.37 2.82 8.40
CA GLN A 52 -0.56 2.64 7.20
C GLN A 52 -0.43 3.93 6.39
N LEU A 53 -1.50 4.73 6.28
CA LEU A 53 -1.43 6.04 5.61
C LEU A 53 -0.50 7.03 6.33
N PHE A 54 -0.58 7.09 7.66
CA PHE A 54 0.36 7.92 8.44
C PHE A 54 1.81 7.44 8.27
N ALA A 55 2.04 6.13 8.32
CA ALA A 55 3.37 5.57 8.09
C ALA A 55 3.90 5.92 6.69
N CYS A 56 3.09 5.80 5.64
CA CYS A 56 3.45 6.20 4.28
C CYS A 56 3.74 7.70 4.18
N PHE A 57 2.97 8.55 4.88
CA PHE A 57 3.18 10.00 4.90
C PHE A 57 4.53 10.36 5.54
N PHE A 58 4.82 9.83 6.73
CA PHE A 58 6.10 10.09 7.40
C PHE A 58 7.29 9.52 6.64
N LEU A 59 7.15 8.33 6.05
CA LEU A 59 8.20 7.71 5.25
C LEU A 59 8.46 8.52 3.95
N GLY A 60 7.41 8.99 3.28
CA GLY A 60 7.54 9.89 2.13
C GLY A 60 8.21 11.21 2.49
N PHE A 61 7.84 11.81 3.62
CA PHE A 61 8.50 13.04 4.10
C PHE A 61 9.98 12.83 4.42
N ALA A 62 10.33 11.69 5.05
CA ALA A 62 11.72 11.33 5.31
C ALA A 62 12.54 11.15 4.03
N CYS A 63 11.98 10.50 2.99
CA CYS A 63 12.66 10.36 1.70
C CYS A 63 12.87 11.72 1.01
N ILE A 64 11.86 12.61 1.01
CA ILE A 64 11.99 13.95 0.43
C ILE A 64 13.04 14.77 1.19
N TRP A 65 13.06 14.70 2.52
CA TRP A 65 14.08 15.35 3.34
C TRP A 65 15.48 14.83 3.04
N GLY A 66 15.63 13.52 2.85
CA GLY A 66 16.88 12.88 2.41
C GLY A 66 17.35 13.39 1.05
N MET A 67 16.45 13.59 0.08
CA MET A 67 16.79 14.18 -1.21
C MET A 67 17.26 15.64 -1.12
N CYS A 68 16.85 16.37 -0.09
CA CYS A 68 17.29 17.75 0.17
C CYS A 68 18.67 17.81 0.85
N ASP A 69 19.21 16.69 1.33
CA ASP A 69 20.58 16.59 1.80
C ASP A 69 21.51 16.24 0.61
N TRP A 70 22.19 17.25 0.06
CA TRP A 70 23.02 17.12 -1.15
C TRP A 70 24.41 16.54 -0.86
N SER A 71 24.63 15.99 0.33
CA SER A 71 25.94 15.48 0.75
C SER A 71 26.39 14.24 -0.02
N ASP A 72 25.47 13.47 -0.63
CA ASP A 72 25.81 12.19 -1.27
C ASP A 72 24.87 11.83 -2.45
N VAL A 73 25.27 12.16 -3.69
CA VAL A 73 24.45 12.04 -4.93
C VAL A 73 23.95 10.60 -5.19
N SER A 74 24.70 9.58 -4.76
CA SER A 74 24.29 8.18 -4.91
C SER A 74 23.03 7.81 -4.10
N TYR A 75 22.77 8.50 -2.99
CA TYR A 75 21.57 8.28 -2.17
C TYR A 75 20.35 8.99 -2.74
N GLY A 76 20.53 10.11 -3.45
CA GLY A 76 19.43 10.84 -4.08
C GLY A 76 18.62 10.02 -5.09
N CYS A 77 19.26 9.13 -5.86
CA CYS A 77 18.55 8.21 -6.76
C CYS A 77 17.70 7.17 -6.00
N ILE A 78 18.20 6.70 -4.86
CA ILE A 78 17.53 5.69 -4.03
C ILE A 78 16.33 6.33 -3.34
N ASP A 79 16.50 7.54 -2.79
CA ASP A 79 15.42 8.31 -2.18
C ASP A 79 14.34 8.70 -3.20
N ALA A 80 14.71 9.00 -4.45
CA ALA A 80 13.74 9.25 -5.52
C ALA A 80 12.90 8.00 -5.83
N VAL A 81 13.52 6.82 -5.90
CA VAL A 81 12.81 5.54 -6.11
C VAL A 81 11.91 5.21 -4.92
N LEU A 82 12.40 5.37 -3.69
CA LEU A 82 11.61 5.14 -2.48
C LEU A 82 10.45 6.14 -2.37
N THR A 83 10.64 7.39 -2.78
CA THR A 83 9.58 8.39 -2.87
C THR A 83 8.48 7.96 -3.85
N ALA A 84 8.86 7.50 -5.06
CA ALA A 84 7.91 7.01 -6.05
C ALA A 84 7.11 5.79 -5.54
N ILE A 85 7.79 4.83 -4.90
CA ILE A 85 7.14 3.66 -4.29
C ILE A 85 6.19 4.11 -3.17
N ASN A 86 6.60 5.03 -2.31
CA ASN A 86 5.74 5.58 -1.25
C ASN A 86 4.49 6.26 -1.80
N LEU A 87 4.59 7.01 -2.89
CA LEU A 87 3.42 7.62 -3.54
C LEU A 87 2.43 6.56 -4.04
N ILE A 88 2.94 5.48 -4.65
CA ILE A 88 2.10 4.35 -5.09
C ILE A 88 1.45 3.67 -3.88
N LEU A 89 2.22 3.37 -2.83
CA LEU A 89 1.71 2.76 -1.60
C LEU A 89 0.65 3.63 -0.94
N PHE A 90 0.89 4.95 -0.85
CA PHE A 90 -0.05 5.90 -0.30
C PHE A 90 -1.36 5.89 -1.10
N TYR A 91 -1.27 5.97 -2.43
CA TYR A 91 -2.44 5.94 -3.31
C TYR A 91 -3.26 4.65 -3.13
N VAL A 92 -2.59 3.49 -3.11
CA VAL A 92 -3.24 2.18 -2.94
C VAL A 92 -3.95 2.07 -1.58
N ASN A 93 -3.28 2.48 -0.51
CA ASN A 93 -3.86 2.47 0.84
C ASN A 93 -5.04 3.45 0.93
N PHE A 94 -4.91 4.63 0.32
CA PHE A 94 -5.97 5.63 0.29
C PHE A 94 -7.19 5.14 -0.49
N TYR A 95 -6.98 4.55 -1.67
CA TYR A 95 -8.05 3.94 -2.47
C TYR A 95 -8.77 2.85 -1.66
N THR A 96 -8.02 1.96 -1.03
CA THR A 96 -8.57 0.85 -0.26
C THR A 96 -9.38 1.35 0.94
N LEU A 97 -8.86 2.34 1.68
CA LEU A 97 -9.57 2.98 2.77
C LEU A 97 -10.86 3.66 2.28
N ARG A 98 -10.82 4.32 1.13
CA ARG A 98 -12.01 4.96 0.56
C ARG A 98 -13.10 3.93 0.23
N VAL A 99 -12.73 2.79 -0.36
CA VAL A 99 -13.67 1.69 -0.64
C VAL A 99 -14.22 1.12 0.67
N LYS A 100 -13.37 0.91 1.68
CA LYS A 100 -13.80 0.45 3.01
C LYS A 100 -14.84 1.39 3.61
N LEU A 101 -14.57 2.70 3.61
CA LEU A 101 -15.49 3.69 4.17
C LEU A 101 -16.82 3.73 3.42
N ALA A 102 -16.79 3.63 2.09
CA ALA A 102 -18.01 3.55 1.28
C ALA A 102 -18.82 2.28 1.59
N ASN A 103 -18.18 1.13 1.75
CA ASN A 103 -18.82 -0.13 2.10
C ASN A 103 -19.43 -0.09 3.52
N ILE A 104 -18.71 0.47 4.49
CA ILE A 104 -19.23 0.67 5.85
C ILE A 104 -20.44 1.60 5.85
N ASP A 105 -20.39 2.71 5.12
CA ASP A 105 -21.50 3.67 5.05
C ASP A 105 -22.73 3.07 4.36
N ALA A 106 -22.52 2.34 3.25
CA ALA A 106 -23.59 1.64 2.55
C ALA A 106 -24.24 0.55 3.43
N ALA A 107 -23.42 -0.25 4.13
CA ALA A 107 -23.90 -1.26 5.07
C ALA A 107 -24.69 -0.62 6.22
N LYS A 108 -24.19 0.47 6.79
CA LYS A 108 -24.88 1.23 7.85
C LYS A 108 -26.22 1.79 7.38
N LYS A 109 -26.30 2.33 6.16
CA LYS A 109 -27.55 2.81 5.54
C LYS A 109 -28.56 1.69 5.31
N ALA A 110 -28.08 0.49 4.98
CA ALA A 110 -28.91 -0.70 4.82
C ALA A 110 -29.27 -1.38 6.15
N GLY A 111 -28.75 -0.91 7.29
CA GLY A 111 -28.94 -1.55 8.60
C GLY A 111 -28.27 -2.92 8.72
N MET A 112 -27.20 -3.16 7.94
CA MET A 112 -26.48 -4.44 7.88
C MET A 112 -25.03 -4.28 8.33
N THR A 113 -24.38 -5.39 8.65
CA THR A 113 -22.92 -5.42 8.79
C THR A 113 -22.24 -5.33 7.42
N GLU A 114 -20.98 -4.88 7.39
CA GLU A 114 -20.22 -4.79 6.13
C GLU A 114 -20.10 -6.15 5.42
N ALA A 115 -19.92 -7.23 6.18
CA ALA A 115 -19.86 -8.59 5.65
C ALA A 115 -21.18 -8.99 4.98
N GLU A 116 -22.31 -8.77 5.65
CA GLU A 116 -23.63 -9.06 5.09
C GLU A 116 -23.94 -8.21 3.87
N HIS A 117 -23.56 -6.92 3.88
CA HIS A 117 -23.74 -6.04 2.74
C HIS A 117 -22.90 -6.51 1.54
N TYR A 118 -21.68 -6.99 1.79
CA TYR A 118 -20.83 -7.56 0.75
C TYR A 118 -21.49 -8.80 0.11
N ASP A 119 -21.93 -9.76 0.92
CA ASP A 119 -22.48 -11.03 0.43
C ASP A 119 -23.84 -10.87 -0.26
N LYS A 120 -24.71 -9.96 0.24
CA LYS A 120 -26.08 -9.79 -0.26
C LYS A 120 -26.22 -8.77 -1.39
N VAL A 121 -25.31 -7.80 -1.50
CA VAL A 121 -25.43 -6.68 -2.45
C VAL A 121 -24.25 -6.63 -3.42
N ILE A 122 -23.03 -6.57 -2.90
CA ILE A 122 -21.84 -6.31 -3.71
C ILE A 122 -21.47 -7.53 -4.56
N ALA A 123 -21.24 -8.69 -3.95
CA ALA A 123 -20.81 -9.89 -4.66
C ALA A 123 -21.81 -10.35 -5.75
N PRO A 124 -23.14 -10.32 -5.54
CA PRO A 124 -24.11 -10.61 -6.60
C PRO A 124 -24.07 -9.59 -7.75
N SER A 125 -23.95 -8.29 -7.45
CA SER A 125 -23.90 -7.24 -8.48
C SER A 125 -22.69 -7.36 -9.41
N LEU A 126 -21.54 -7.79 -8.88
CA LEU A 126 -20.33 -8.02 -9.65
C LEU A 126 -20.48 -9.23 -10.57
N LYS A 127 -21.13 -10.32 -10.13
CA LYS A 127 -21.42 -11.48 -10.98
C LYS A 127 -22.34 -11.16 -12.16
N LEU A 128 -23.30 -10.25 -11.95
CA LEU A 128 -24.19 -9.81 -13.03
C LEU A 128 -23.44 -8.99 -14.08
N GLN A 129 -22.49 -8.15 -13.66
CA GLN A 129 -21.64 -7.36 -14.58
C GLN A 129 -20.64 -8.20 -15.37
N THR A 130 -20.14 -9.31 -14.82
CA THR A 130 -19.22 -10.22 -15.53
C THR A 130 -19.94 -11.12 -16.55
N ASN A 131 -21.24 -11.35 -16.38
CA ASN A 131 -22.06 -12.20 -17.26
C ASN A 131 -22.92 -11.41 -18.27
N SER A 132 -22.75 -10.09 -18.33
CA SER A 132 -23.37 -9.20 -19.32
C SER A 132 -22.37 -8.86 -20.41
#